data_AF-A0A8J4DCU2-F1
#
_entry.id   AF-A0A8J4DCU2-F1
#
_cell.length_a   1.000
_cell.length_b   1.000
_cell.length_c   1.000
_cell.angle_alpha   90.00
_cell.angle_beta   90.00
_cell.angle_gamma   90.00
#
_symmetry.space_group_name_H-M   'P 1'
#
loop_
_entity.id
_entity.type
_entity.pdbx_description
1 polymer ?
#
loop_
_entity_poly.entity_id
_entity_poly.type
_entity_poly.pdbx_seq_one_letter_code
_entity_poly.pdbx_strand_id
1 'polypeptide(L)'
;MQVAEGTGSATATVSVTPPATKSDSLDLHSNSAAPVPHPTTTVKAWVRSADGSLIFPERDDPKFEVPELNDKAQLAVCISGGGFRATTLALGWLRALHHMGLLDKVRYLSTISGSSWVGSALCFQKDAAAVKDFLGTYLPPDQCTPKALNDNVGAKGKSYAKAVADASPLWKILHNTVSKFDEFAADLFLAFHGIKPPQDEVAGKWTCAIAEAFLEPFGLHEVNKSTVRVPGTKVADEIEERAAKVGRADKIYDANVKDLPFLIIGQAILLPSTDAKFYPFEWTPLYGGCPAPYKDITPKLGAGWVETVGLNAELVAKQVDGVTGEVKAEVRPIGPASLGEATGISSAYHSIQWLKLNPDNIDLFRKPLGFHMAKYFDMQDWGSSDVMFTDGGGYDLYGIYPALRRQVPNIMVFNCNGKPFKTKEDFSSDKDLPGLFGCLEDEQSNKWRQVMNI
;
A
#
# COMPACT_ATOMS: atom_id res chain seq x y z
N MET A 1 -14.11 -66.38 31.04
CA MET A 1 -13.10 -66.08 32.08
C MET A 1 -13.29 -64.60 32.41
N GLN A 2 -13.91 -64.33 33.56
CA GLN A 2 -14.15 -62.98 34.09
C GLN A 2 -12.93 -62.51 34.90
N VAL A 3 -13.05 -61.29 35.47
CA VAL A 3 -12.15 -60.56 36.42
C VAL A 3 -11.26 -59.53 35.70
N ALA A 4 -10.98 -58.32 36.19
CA ALA A 4 -11.62 -57.28 37.03
C ALA A 4 -10.62 -56.08 37.04
N GLU A 5 -11.06 -54.92 37.54
CA GLU A 5 -10.37 -53.62 37.56
C GLU A 5 -9.00 -53.57 38.28
N GLY A 6 -8.20 -52.55 37.94
CA GLY A 6 -7.01 -52.15 38.69
C GLY A 6 -6.39 -50.85 38.18
N THR A 7 -6.70 -49.74 38.85
CA THR A 7 -6.13 -48.39 38.68
C THR A 7 -4.66 -48.32 39.11
N GLY A 8 -3.81 -47.65 38.31
CA GLY A 8 -2.41 -47.36 38.66
C GLY A 8 -1.92 -46.07 38.03
N SER A 9 -1.84 -45.01 38.84
CA SER A 9 -1.22 -43.72 38.53
C SER A 9 0.30 -43.86 38.53
N ALA A 10 0.96 -43.50 37.42
CA ALA A 10 2.43 -43.40 37.34
C ALA A 10 2.83 -41.96 37.01
N THR A 11 3.27 -41.24 38.04
CA THR A 11 4.01 -39.98 37.97
C THR A 11 5.45 -40.25 37.56
N ALA A 12 5.86 -39.78 36.38
CA ALA A 12 7.26 -39.80 35.95
C ALA A 12 7.94 -38.47 36.31
N THR A 13 8.73 -38.49 37.38
CA THR A 13 9.66 -37.41 37.77
C THR A 13 10.90 -37.47 36.87
N VAL A 14 11.08 -36.47 36.00
CA VAL A 14 12.36 -36.23 35.32
C VAL A 14 13.17 -35.26 36.16
N SER A 15 14.27 -35.74 36.74
CA SER A 15 15.23 -34.94 37.50
C SER A 15 16.12 -34.13 36.55
N VAL A 16 15.92 -32.81 36.52
CA VAL A 16 16.83 -31.88 35.84
C VAL A 16 17.87 -31.41 36.85
N THR A 17 19.13 -31.83 36.65
CA THR A 17 20.28 -31.31 37.40
C THR A 17 20.60 -29.90 36.88
N PRO A 18 20.72 -28.87 37.74
CA PRO A 18 21.08 -27.53 37.28
C PRO A 18 22.59 -27.48 36.92
N PRO A 19 22.98 -26.82 35.83
CA PRO A 19 24.40 -26.65 35.52
C PRO A 19 25.06 -25.69 36.51
N ALA A 20 26.32 -25.99 36.81
CA ALA A 20 27.16 -25.26 37.76
C ALA A 20 27.34 -23.78 37.38
N THR A 21 27.15 -22.91 38.36
CA THR A 21 27.45 -21.48 38.30
C THR A 21 28.96 -21.27 38.21
N LYS A 22 29.45 -20.93 37.01
CA LYS A 22 30.70 -20.18 36.84
C LYS A 22 30.36 -18.74 36.52
N SER A 23 30.67 -17.86 37.47
CA SER A 23 30.61 -16.42 37.33
C SER A 23 31.75 -15.93 36.44
N ASP A 24 31.54 -15.93 35.14
CA ASP A 24 32.33 -15.08 34.24
C ASP A 24 31.49 -13.81 34.01
N SER A 25 31.88 -12.73 34.68
CA SER A 25 31.36 -11.39 34.43
C SER A 25 31.75 -10.99 33.00
N LEU A 26 30.82 -11.17 32.07
CA LEU A 26 30.86 -10.53 30.77
C LEU A 26 30.74 -9.02 30.99
N ASP A 27 31.85 -8.32 30.88
CA ASP A 27 31.91 -6.86 30.75
C ASP A 27 31.09 -6.47 29.51
N LEU A 28 29.82 -6.10 29.73
CA LEU A 28 28.94 -5.47 28.74
C LEU A 28 29.28 -3.98 28.60
N HIS A 29 30.55 -3.70 28.30
CA HIS A 29 31.00 -2.39 27.82
C HIS A 29 31.76 -2.58 26.52
N SER A 30 31.15 -3.28 25.56
CA SER A 30 31.47 -3.01 24.17
C SER A 30 30.90 -1.63 23.84
N ASN A 31 31.79 -0.70 23.50
CA ASN A 31 31.43 0.55 22.84
C ASN A 31 30.69 0.20 21.54
N SER A 32 29.37 0.01 21.59
CA SER A 32 28.56 0.16 20.40
C SER A 32 28.64 1.65 20.06
N ALA A 33 29.42 2.00 19.05
CA ALA A 33 29.30 3.31 18.43
C ALA A 33 27.80 3.57 18.23
N ALA A 34 27.31 4.71 18.73
CA ALA A 34 25.93 5.11 18.53
C ALA A 34 25.60 4.94 17.04
N PRO A 35 24.43 4.36 16.68
CA PRO A 35 24.08 4.17 15.28
C PRO A 35 24.29 5.48 14.53
N VAL A 36 25.05 5.45 13.44
CA VAL A 36 25.20 6.63 12.59
C VAL A 36 23.79 7.01 12.13
N PRO A 37 23.29 8.21 12.49
CA PRO A 37 21.91 8.57 12.16
C PRO A 37 21.70 8.51 10.66
N HIS A 38 20.57 7.95 10.23
CA HIS A 38 20.23 7.93 8.81
C HIS A 38 20.31 9.36 8.24
N PRO A 39 20.90 9.51 7.03
CA PRO A 39 21.00 10.80 6.37
C PRO A 39 19.61 11.40 6.12
N THR A 40 19.56 12.73 6.14
CA THR A 40 18.32 13.48 5.91
C THR A 40 18.21 13.92 4.45
N THR A 41 16.98 14.23 4.02
CA THR A 41 16.70 14.90 2.76
C THR A 41 15.61 15.93 2.96
N THR A 42 15.66 17.00 2.18
CA THR A 42 14.59 18.00 2.17
C THR A 42 13.53 17.58 1.16
N VAL A 43 12.27 17.60 1.60
CA VAL A 43 11.09 17.34 0.79
C VAL A 43 10.09 18.48 0.89
N LYS A 44 9.31 18.68 -0.16
CA LYS A 44 8.16 19.57 -0.18
C LYS A 44 6.97 18.89 0.48
N ALA A 45 6.22 19.68 1.23
CA ALA A 45 4.95 19.30 1.81
C ALA A 45 3.86 20.26 1.33
N TRP A 46 2.70 19.71 0.99
CA TRP A 46 1.56 20.46 0.50
C TRP A 46 0.42 20.32 1.49
N VAL A 47 0.19 21.38 2.25
CA VAL A 47 -0.77 21.39 3.35
C VAL A 47 -2.08 21.95 2.86
N ARG A 48 -3.19 21.37 3.33
CA ARG A 48 -4.53 21.90 3.12
C ARG A 48 -4.63 23.31 3.71
N SER A 49 -5.10 24.25 2.91
CA SER A 49 -5.32 25.63 3.30
C SER A 49 -6.49 25.77 4.27
N ALA A 50 -6.55 26.91 4.99
CA ALA A 50 -7.60 27.18 5.97
C ALA A 50 -9.02 27.23 5.37
N ASP A 51 -9.15 27.55 4.07
CA ASP A 51 -10.40 27.52 3.31
C ASP A 51 -10.82 26.11 2.87
N GLY A 52 -10.02 25.08 3.21
CA GLY A 52 -10.25 23.70 2.85
C GLY A 52 -9.75 23.31 1.47
N SER A 53 -9.12 24.22 0.72
CA SER A 53 -8.47 23.88 -0.55
C SER A 53 -7.20 23.06 -0.31
N LEU A 54 -6.95 22.10 -1.19
CA LEU A 54 -5.74 21.28 -1.21
C LEU A 54 -5.25 21.23 -2.65
N ILE A 55 -4.00 21.60 -2.86
CA ILE A 55 -3.41 21.57 -4.20
C ILE A 55 -3.00 20.14 -4.56
N PHE A 56 -3.01 19.84 -5.85
CA PHE A 56 -2.59 18.56 -6.41
C PHE A 56 -1.29 18.77 -7.17
N PRO A 57 -0.13 18.33 -6.63
CA PRO A 57 1.20 18.65 -7.18
C PRO A 57 1.35 18.38 -8.67
N GLU A 58 0.71 17.32 -9.19
CA GLU A 58 0.74 16.95 -10.60
C GLU A 58 0.05 17.96 -11.54
N ARG A 59 -0.77 18.86 -11.00
CA ARG A 59 -1.53 19.90 -11.74
C ARG A 59 -1.13 21.31 -11.34
N ASP A 60 -0.95 21.54 -10.05
CA ASP A 60 -1.01 22.88 -9.45
C ASP A 60 0.38 23.41 -9.03
N ASP A 61 1.42 22.56 -8.99
CA ASP A 61 2.76 22.94 -8.54
C ASP A 61 3.75 23.06 -9.71
N PRO A 62 4.34 24.24 -9.99
CA PRO A 62 5.20 24.42 -11.15
C PRO A 62 6.45 23.52 -11.22
N LYS A 63 6.90 22.92 -10.11
CA LYS A 63 8.05 22.01 -10.10
C LYS A 63 7.63 20.54 -10.27
N PHE A 64 6.40 20.21 -9.86
CA PHE A 64 5.87 18.84 -9.84
C PHE A 64 4.77 18.61 -10.88
N GLU A 65 4.33 19.66 -11.57
CA GLU A 65 3.35 19.60 -12.65
C GLU A 65 3.76 18.54 -13.67
N VAL A 66 2.77 17.78 -14.14
CA VAL A 66 2.94 16.76 -15.17
C VAL A 66 2.21 17.27 -16.43
N PRO A 67 2.91 17.95 -17.35
CA PRO A 67 2.28 18.61 -18.49
C PRO A 67 1.44 17.67 -19.35
N GLU A 68 1.87 16.41 -19.48
CA GLU A 68 1.18 15.36 -20.24
C GLU A 68 -0.26 15.12 -19.77
N LEU A 69 -0.60 15.46 -18.53
CA LEU A 69 -1.96 15.34 -18.03
C LEU A 69 -2.91 16.34 -18.68
N ASN A 70 -2.42 17.50 -19.11
CA ASN A 70 -3.26 18.53 -19.74
C ASN A 70 -3.87 18.06 -21.06
N ASP A 71 -3.17 17.18 -21.78
CA ASP A 71 -3.60 16.62 -23.06
C ASP A 71 -4.54 15.41 -22.92
N LYS A 72 -4.69 14.86 -21.69
CA LYS A 72 -5.56 13.71 -21.41
C LYS A 72 -6.99 14.15 -21.11
N ALA A 73 -7.97 13.30 -21.45
CA ALA A 73 -9.38 13.56 -21.13
C ALA A 73 -9.57 13.68 -19.61
N GLN A 74 -10.48 14.53 -19.15
CA GLN A 74 -10.83 14.61 -17.72
C GLN A 74 -11.70 13.42 -17.29
N LEU A 75 -11.08 12.23 -17.34
CA LEU A 75 -11.64 10.92 -17.04
C LEU A 75 -10.73 10.22 -16.03
N ALA A 76 -11.34 9.76 -14.93
CA ALA A 76 -10.72 8.84 -13.99
C ALA A 76 -11.30 7.45 -14.18
N VAL A 77 -10.44 6.45 -14.30
CA VAL A 77 -10.80 5.04 -14.24
C VAL A 77 -10.49 4.55 -12.83
N CYS A 78 -11.52 4.12 -12.10
CA CYS A 78 -11.44 3.65 -10.73
C CYS A 78 -11.69 2.14 -10.72
N ILE A 79 -10.72 1.34 -10.30
CA ILE A 79 -10.83 -0.13 -10.30
C ILE A 79 -10.79 -0.63 -8.86
N SER A 80 -11.89 -1.25 -8.42
CA SER A 80 -12.06 -1.65 -7.03
C SER A 80 -11.11 -2.78 -6.60
N GLY A 81 -10.99 -2.97 -5.28
CA GLY A 81 -10.30 -4.11 -4.69
C GLY A 81 -10.98 -5.47 -4.92
N GLY A 82 -10.23 -6.55 -4.66
CA GLY A 82 -10.71 -7.93 -4.85
C GLY A 82 -9.63 -8.99 -5.14
N GLY A 83 -8.37 -8.76 -4.75
CA GLY A 83 -7.26 -9.70 -4.93
C GLY A 83 -7.12 -10.21 -6.38
N PHE A 84 -6.92 -11.52 -6.54
CA PHE A 84 -6.79 -12.17 -7.86
C PHE A 84 -7.96 -11.91 -8.80
N ARG A 85 -9.18 -11.76 -8.28
CA ARG A 85 -10.35 -11.44 -9.09
C ARG A 85 -10.22 -10.04 -9.67
N ALA A 86 -9.88 -9.06 -8.83
CA ALA A 86 -9.69 -7.69 -9.27
C ALA A 86 -8.56 -7.56 -10.29
N THR A 87 -7.39 -8.17 -10.05
CA THR A 87 -6.28 -8.08 -11.00
C THR A 87 -6.60 -8.70 -12.36
N THR A 88 -7.33 -9.82 -12.38
CA THR A 88 -7.71 -10.52 -13.62
C THR A 88 -8.76 -9.74 -14.41
N LEU A 89 -9.79 -9.21 -13.73
CA LEU A 89 -10.82 -8.39 -14.37
C LEU A 89 -10.22 -7.07 -14.88
N ALA A 90 -9.37 -6.42 -14.07
CA ALA A 90 -8.68 -5.20 -14.42
C ALA A 90 -7.81 -5.36 -15.67
N LEU A 91 -7.08 -6.47 -15.81
CA LEU A 91 -6.35 -6.79 -17.05
C LEU A 91 -7.28 -6.78 -18.28
N GLY A 92 -8.47 -7.40 -18.17
CA GLY A 92 -9.46 -7.42 -19.23
C GLY A 92 -10.02 -6.03 -19.59
N TRP A 93 -10.36 -5.22 -18.58
CA TRP A 93 -10.88 -3.87 -18.80
C TRP A 93 -9.82 -2.92 -19.36
N LEU A 94 -8.60 -2.95 -18.84
CA LEU A 94 -7.48 -2.16 -19.35
C LEU A 94 -7.13 -2.57 -20.79
N ARG A 95 -7.19 -3.87 -21.10
CA ARG A 95 -7.07 -4.37 -22.49
C ARG A 95 -8.16 -3.80 -23.39
N ALA A 96 -9.41 -3.75 -22.93
CA ALA A 96 -10.51 -3.19 -23.71
C ALA A 96 -10.33 -1.68 -23.94
N LEU A 97 -9.97 -0.91 -22.91
CA LEU A 97 -9.67 0.53 -23.04
C LEU A 97 -8.52 0.80 -24.01
N HIS A 98 -7.47 -0.02 -23.97
CA HIS A 98 -6.36 0.07 -24.92
C HIS A 98 -6.82 -0.27 -26.35
N HIS A 99 -7.58 -1.36 -26.53
CA HIS A 99 -8.10 -1.76 -27.85
C HIS A 99 -9.02 -0.69 -28.46
N MET A 100 -9.74 0.07 -27.64
CA MET A 100 -10.58 1.20 -28.06
C MET A 100 -9.79 2.50 -28.30
N GLY A 101 -8.48 2.53 -28.06
CA GLY A 101 -7.68 3.76 -28.13
C GLY A 101 -8.10 4.82 -27.11
N LEU A 102 -8.48 4.36 -25.91
CA LEU A 102 -8.93 5.21 -24.79
C LEU A 102 -7.95 5.22 -23.61
N LEU A 103 -7.15 4.16 -23.42
CA LEU A 103 -6.30 4.03 -22.23
C LEU A 103 -5.29 5.17 -22.08
N ASP A 104 -4.68 5.61 -23.17
CA ASP A 104 -3.72 6.72 -23.24
C ASP A 104 -4.38 8.09 -22.99
N LYS A 105 -5.70 8.20 -23.20
CA LYS A 105 -6.51 9.39 -22.96
C LYS A 105 -7.06 9.48 -21.55
N VAL A 106 -7.07 8.39 -20.79
CA VAL A 106 -7.51 8.41 -19.38
C VAL A 106 -6.49 9.17 -18.55
N ARG A 107 -6.93 10.19 -17.80
CA ARG A 107 -6.03 11.04 -17.01
C ARG A 107 -5.57 10.37 -15.72
N TYR A 108 -6.49 9.71 -15.00
CA TYR A 108 -6.19 9.07 -13.72
C TYR A 108 -6.60 7.60 -13.73
N LEU A 109 -5.73 6.74 -13.22
CA LEU A 109 -6.05 5.35 -12.89
C LEU A 109 -5.97 5.19 -11.37
N SER A 110 -7.12 5.09 -10.71
CA SER A 110 -7.22 4.88 -9.27
C SER A 110 -7.41 3.39 -8.98
N THR A 111 -6.53 2.84 -8.16
CA THR A 111 -6.48 1.39 -7.87
C THR A 111 -6.43 1.12 -6.38
N ILE A 112 -7.05 0.00 -6.00
CA ILE A 112 -7.17 -0.48 -4.63
C ILE A 112 -6.91 -1.97 -4.61
N SER A 113 -6.09 -2.44 -3.66
CA SER A 113 -5.87 -3.87 -3.42
C SER A 113 -5.42 -4.61 -4.67
N GLY A 114 -6.08 -5.71 -5.04
CA GLY A 114 -5.71 -6.50 -6.21
C GLY A 114 -5.59 -5.72 -7.54
N SER A 115 -6.32 -4.62 -7.73
CA SER A 115 -6.17 -3.80 -8.95
C SER A 115 -4.87 -2.98 -8.95
N SER A 116 -4.29 -2.69 -7.78
CA SER A 116 -2.98 -2.03 -7.66
C SER A 116 -1.86 -2.91 -8.22
N TRP A 117 -2.00 -4.24 -8.18
CA TRP A 117 -0.98 -5.15 -8.72
C TRP A 117 -0.79 -4.96 -10.23
N VAL A 118 -1.88 -4.86 -10.98
CA VAL A 118 -1.83 -4.60 -12.43
C VAL A 118 -1.56 -3.12 -12.72
N GLY A 119 -2.11 -2.20 -11.93
CA GLY A 119 -1.89 -0.77 -12.09
C GLY A 119 -0.42 -0.39 -11.96
N SER A 120 0.23 -0.86 -10.89
CA SER A 120 1.66 -0.65 -10.65
C SER A 120 2.52 -1.30 -11.72
N ALA A 121 2.24 -2.55 -12.09
CA ALA A 121 3.00 -3.24 -13.14
C ALA A 121 2.85 -2.52 -14.49
N LEU A 122 1.63 -2.13 -14.87
CA LEU A 122 1.34 -1.47 -16.15
C LEU A 122 1.98 -0.08 -16.22
N CYS A 123 1.80 0.76 -15.20
CA CYS A 123 2.19 2.17 -15.25
C CYS A 123 3.70 2.40 -15.10
N PHE A 124 4.46 1.38 -14.67
CA PHE A 124 5.91 1.48 -14.44
C PHE A 124 6.73 0.49 -15.28
N GLN A 125 6.12 -0.34 -16.12
CA GLN A 125 6.86 -1.23 -17.00
C GLN A 125 7.67 -0.41 -18.04
N LYS A 126 8.90 -0.86 -18.31
CA LYS A 126 9.93 -0.07 -18.98
C LYS A 126 9.78 0.05 -20.50
N ASP A 127 8.90 -0.72 -21.12
CA ASP A 127 8.79 -0.82 -22.57
C ASP A 127 7.42 -0.31 -23.03
N ALA A 128 7.35 0.97 -23.40
CA ALA A 128 6.14 1.60 -23.91
C ALA A 128 5.61 0.88 -25.18
N ALA A 129 6.48 0.29 -26.01
CA ALA A 129 6.07 -0.52 -27.14
C ALA A 129 5.43 -1.86 -26.71
N ALA A 130 5.59 -2.24 -25.44
CA ALA A 130 5.08 -3.46 -24.84
C ALA A 130 3.74 -3.30 -24.10
N VAL A 131 3.04 -2.15 -24.12
CA VAL A 131 1.68 -2.09 -23.51
C VAL A 131 0.74 -3.13 -24.14
N LYS A 132 0.84 -3.32 -25.46
CA LYS A 132 0.12 -4.38 -26.17
C LYS A 132 0.53 -5.79 -25.70
N ASP A 133 1.83 -6.05 -25.56
CA ASP A 133 2.35 -7.35 -25.11
C ASP A 133 1.98 -7.63 -23.64
N PHE A 134 2.00 -6.59 -22.81
CA PHE A 134 1.59 -6.60 -21.40
C PHE A 134 0.13 -6.97 -21.25
N LEU A 135 -0.74 -6.27 -21.98
CA LEU A 135 -2.17 -6.52 -21.95
C LEU A 135 -2.52 -7.85 -22.61
N GLY A 136 -1.69 -8.33 -23.53
CA GLY A 136 -1.84 -9.62 -24.22
C GLY A 136 -3.02 -9.65 -25.20
N THR A 137 -3.23 -10.81 -25.79
CA THR A 137 -4.24 -11.01 -26.84
C THR A 137 -5.67 -10.96 -26.27
N TYR A 138 -6.55 -10.26 -26.97
CA TYR A 138 -8.00 -10.34 -26.71
C TYR A 138 -8.56 -11.63 -27.29
N LEU A 139 -9.27 -12.39 -26.46
CA LEU A 139 -10.09 -13.52 -26.90
C LEU A 139 -11.57 -13.14 -26.76
N PRO A 140 -12.38 -13.29 -27.82
CA PRO A 140 -13.83 -13.17 -27.74
C PRO A 140 -14.44 -14.16 -26.71
N PRO A 141 -15.55 -13.81 -26.06
CA PRO A 141 -16.16 -14.65 -25.01
C PRO A 141 -16.44 -16.10 -25.44
N ASP A 142 -16.88 -16.32 -26.69
CA ASP A 142 -17.14 -17.64 -27.27
C ASP A 142 -15.86 -18.48 -27.48
N GLN A 143 -14.68 -17.84 -27.45
CA GLN A 143 -13.38 -18.48 -27.59
C GLN A 143 -12.65 -18.70 -26.25
N CYS A 144 -13.17 -18.20 -25.14
CA CYS A 144 -12.58 -18.28 -23.80
C CYS A 144 -12.75 -19.67 -23.14
N THR A 145 -12.26 -20.73 -23.79
CA THR A 145 -12.15 -22.06 -23.17
C THR A 145 -10.97 -22.12 -22.20
N PRO A 146 -10.98 -22.99 -21.16
CA PRO A 146 -9.83 -23.13 -20.27
C PRO A 146 -8.50 -23.40 -20.99
N LYS A 147 -8.54 -24.24 -22.04
CA LYS A 147 -7.38 -24.52 -22.89
C LYS A 147 -6.92 -23.26 -23.63
N ALA A 148 -7.84 -22.56 -24.29
CA ALA A 148 -7.49 -21.34 -25.03
C ALA A 148 -6.93 -20.25 -24.12
N LEU A 149 -7.50 -20.05 -22.93
CA LEU A 149 -6.98 -19.11 -21.94
C LEU A 149 -5.56 -19.49 -21.50
N ASN A 150 -5.31 -20.77 -21.22
CA ASN A 150 -3.99 -21.27 -20.84
C ASN A 150 -2.96 -21.13 -21.97
N ASP A 151 -3.36 -21.39 -23.21
CA ASP A 151 -2.46 -21.28 -24.38
C ASP A 151 -2.16 -19.82 -24.75
N ASN A 152 -3.02 -18.87 -24.35
CA ASN A 152 -2.92 -17.46 -24.70
C ASN A 152 -2.52 -16.53 -23.54
N VAL A 153 -1.91 -17.08 -22.48
CA VAL A 153 -1.37 -16.25 -21.37
C VAL A 153 -0.18 -15.38 -21.78
N GLY A 154 0.42 -15.61 -22.96
CA GLY A 154 1.55 -14.84 -23.47
C GLY A 154 2.89 -15.22 -22.84
N ALA A 155 3.94 -14.45 -23.15
CA ALA A 155 5.31 -14.75 -22.75
C ALA A 155 5.64 -14.29 -21.32
N LYS A 156 6.48 -15.06 -20.62
CA LYS A 156 6.99 -14.73 -19.29
C LYS A 156 7.80 -13.42 -19.34
N GLY A 157 7.55 -12.55 -18.36
CA GLY A 157 8.20 -11.24 -18.26
C GLY A 157 7.72 -10.20 -19.27
N LYS A 158 6.73 -10.54 -20.11
CA LYS A 158 6.09 -9.62 -21.05
C LYS A 158 4.60 -9.47 -20.79
N SER A 159 3.88 -10.59 -20.68
CA SER A 159 2.43 -10.58 -20.47
C SER A 159 2.05 -10.60 -19.01
N TYR A 160 1.11 -9.74 -18.63
CA TYR A 160 0.55 -9.74 -17.28
C TYR A 160 -0.33 -10.97 -17.01
N ALA A 161 -1.01 -11.52 -18.03
CA ALA A 161 -1.75 -12.77 -17.88
C ALA A 161 -0.82 -13.92 -17.46
N LYS A 162 0.42 -13.96 -17.98
CA LYS A 162 1.41 -14.96 -17.57
C LYS A 162 1.86 -14.74 -16.13
N ALA A 163 2.09 -13.50 -15.72
CA ALA A 163 2.43 -13.16 -14.34
C ALA A 163 1.33 -13.61 -13.37
N VAL A 164 0.06 -13.33 -13.69
CA VAL A 164 -1.09 -13.77 -12.88
C VAL A 164 -1.21 -15.30 -12.82
N ALA A 165 -0.99 -16.00 -13.93
CA ALA A 165 -1.06 -17.46 -13.98
C ALA A 165 0.05 -18.15 -13.15
N ASP A 166 1.23 -17.54 -13.07
CA ASP A 166 2.37 -18.06 -12.29
C ASP A 166 2.35 -17.63 -10.81
N ALA A 167 1.53 -16.63 -10.47
CA ALA A 167 1.54 -16.00 -9.16
C ALA A 167 1.05 -16.97 -8.06
N SER A 168 1.90 -17.16 -7.05
CA SER A 168 1.63 -18.01 -5.88
C SER A 168 2.04 -17.35 -4.54
N PRO A 169 1.56 -16.11 -4.26
CA PRO A 169 2.04 -15.33 -3.13
C PRO A 169 1.79 -15.99 -1.76
N LEU A 170 0.64 -16.66 -1.58
CA LEU A 170 0.30 -17.35 -0.33
C LEU A 170 1.22 -18.55 -0.04
N TRP A 171 1.55 -19.33 -1.08
CA TRP A 171 2.47 -20.47 -0.96
C TRP A 171 3.87 -19.98 -0.57
N LYS A 172 4.33 -18.89 -1.16
CA LYS A 172 5.62 -18.26 -0.83
C LYS A 172 5.68 -17.76 0.61
N ILE A 173 4.62 -17.11 1.09
CA ILE A 173 4.53 -16.69 2.50
C ILE A 173 4.59 -17.91 3.43
N LEU A 174 3.85 -18.98 3.12
CA LEU A 174 3.86 -20.21 3.93
C LEU A 174 5.26 -20.84 3.96
N HIS A 175 5.93 -20.98 2.81
CA HIS A 175 7.29 -21.52 2.74
C HIS A 175 8.34 -20.65 3.45
N ASN A 176 8.24 -19.33 3.35
CA ASN A 176 9.16 -18.40 3.99
C ASN A 176 8.89 -18.21 5.49
N THR A 177 7.72 -18.64 5.99
CA THR A 177 7.36 -18.57 7.42
C THR A 177 7.85 -19.80 8.19
N VAL A 178 7.89 -20.98 7.55
CA VAL A 178 8.37 -22.24 8.16
C VAL A 178 9.88 -22.19 8.50
N SER A 179 10.63 -21.23 7.95
CA SER A 179 12.10 -21.15 8.07
C SER A 179 12.65 -20.17 9.12
N LYS A 180 11.81 -19.48 9.93
CA LYS A 180 12.30 -18.47 10.88
C LYS A 180 11.57 -18.45 12.24
N PHE A 181 11.92 -19.39 13.11
CA PHE A 181 11.41 -19.49 14.49
C PHE A 181 11.78 -18.25 15.35
N ASP A 182 12.95 -17.66 15.09
CA ASP A 182 13.49 -16.56 15.90
C ASP A 182 12.69 -15.25 15.76
N GLU A 183 12.19 -14.92 14.57
CA GLU A 183 11.36 -13.72 14.34
C GLU A 183 10.04 -13.82 15.10
N PHE A 184 9.40 -14.99 15.08
CA PHE A 184 8.14 -15.23 15.79
C PHE A 184 8.34 -15.20 17.32
N ALA A 185 9.45 -15.75 17.82
CA ALA A 185 9.79 -15.67 19.24
C ALA A 185 10.04 -14.23 19.70
N ALA A 186 10.67 -13.40 18.87
CA ALA A 186 10.89 -11.98 19.15
C ALA A 186 9.57 -11.18 19.18
N ASP A 187 8.68 -11.40 18.21
CA ASP A 187 7.35 -10.76 18.18
C ASP A 187 6.51 -11.17 19.40
N LEU A 188 6.58 -12.45 19.81
CA LEU A 188 5.92 -12.95 21.02
C LEU A 188 6.49 -12.32 22.31
N PHE A 189 7.80 -12.16 22.39
CA PHE A 189 8.46 -11.50 23.53
C PHE A 189 8.00 -10.05 23.69
N LEU A 190 7.99 -9.29 22.59
CA LEU A 190 7.55 -7.88 22.59
C LEU A 190 6.08 -7.77 23.02
N ALA A 191 5.21 -8.59 22.43
CA ALA A 191 3.79 -8.62 22.77
C ALA A 191 3.55 -8.98 24.25
N PHE A 192 4.25 -9.99 24.78
CA PHE A 192 4.11 -10.41 26.18
C PHE A 192 4.50 -9.33 27.19
N HIS A 193 5.46 -8.46 26.82
CA HIS A 193 5.92 -7.36 27.67
C HIS A 193 5.20 -6.04 27.39
N GLY A 194 4.18 -6.02 26.53
CA GLY A 194 3.46 -4.80 26.13
C GLY A 194 4.34 -3.77 25.41
N ILE A 195 5.46 -4.21 24.82
CA ILE A 195 6.39 -3.35 24.09
C ILE A 195 5.89 -3.25 22.66
N LYS A 196 5.58 -2.02 22.22
CA LYS A 196 5.19 -1.78 20.83
C LYS A 196 6.32 -2.22 19.88
N PRO A 197 5.99 -2.88 18.77
CA PRO A 197 7.00 -3.32 17.83
C PRO A 197 7.74 -2.12 17.22
N PRO A 198 9.05 -2.22 16.99
CA PRO A 198 9.81 -1.16 16.37
C PRO A 198 9.33 -0.90 14.93
N GLN A 199 9.68 0.27 14.44
CA GLN A 199 9.51 0.68 13.05
C GLN A 199 10.07 -0.38 12.08
N ASP A 200 9.39 -0.57 10.94
CA ASP A 200 9.88 -1.46 9.90
C ASP A 200 11.01 -0.79 9.09
N GLU A 201 12.22 -1.34 9.22
CA GLU A 201 13.40 -0.92 8.44
C GLU A 201 13.45 -1.59 7.05
N VAL A 202 12.68 -2.67 6.86
CA VAL A 202 12.58 -3.44 5.61
C VAL A 202 11.13 -3.82 5.32
N ALA A 203 10.85 -4.13 4.06
CA ALA A 203 9.55 -4.51 3.57
C ALA A 203 8.99 -5.76 4.27
N GLY A 204 7.68 -5.76 4.50
CA GLY A 204 6.96 -6.88 5.08
C GLY A 204 6.90 -8.09 4.13
N LYS A 205 6.75 -9.30 4.69
CA LYS A 205 6.70 -10.56 3.90
C LYS A 205 5.60 -10.55 2.84
N TRP A 206 4.44 -9.96 3.17
CA TRP A 206 3.35 -9.79 2.23
C TRP A 206 3.76 -8.90 1.05
N THR A 207 4.36 -7.73 1.31
CA THR A 207 4.86 -6.82 0.26
C THR A 207 5.86 -7.53 -0.65
N CYS A 208 6.85 -8.23 -0.09
CA CYS A 208 7.83 -8.97 -0.88
C CYS A 208 7.15 -10.02 -1.78
N ALA A 209 6.20 -10.80 -1.23
CA ALA A 209 5.49 -11.81 -2.00
C ALA A 209 4.65 -11.22 -3.15
N ILE A 210 4.02 -10.06 -2.94
CA ILE A 210 3.27 -9.34 -3.97
C ILE A 210 4.21 -8.77 -5.03
N ALA A 211 5.30 -8.13 -4.63
CA ALA A 211 6.30 -7.58 -5.55
C ALA A 211 6.93 -8.69 -6.41
N GLU A 212 7.34 -9.81 -5.82
CA GLU A 212 7.84 -10.97 -6.56
C GLU A 212 6.79 -11.55 -7.53
N ALA A 213 5.54 -11.67 -7.11
CA ALA A 213 4.50 -12.29 -7.94
C ALA A 213 4.12 -11.41 -9.14
N PHE A 214 3.98 -10.11 -8.93
CA PHE A 214 3.31 -9.22 -9.91
C PHE A 214 4.21 -8.11 -10.46
N LEU A 215 5.32 -7.77 -9.80
CA LEU A 215 6.22 -6.68 -10.20
C LEU A 215 7.58 -7.19 -10.73
N GLU A 216 8.12 -8.28 -10.17
CA GLU A 216 9.37 -8.92 -10.62
C GLU A 216 9.38 -9.29 -12.11
N PRO A 217 8.29 -9.84 -12.69
CA PRO A 217 8.28 -10.15 -14.12
C PRO A 217 8.61 -8.95 -15.01
N PHE A 218 8.39 -7.73 -14.51
CA PHE A 218 8.62 -6.47 -15.21
C PHE A 218 9.84 -5.69 -14.68
N GLY A 219 10.64 -6.31 -13.81
CA GLY A 219 11.84 -5.72 -13.22
C GLY A 219 11.56 -4.66 -12.15
N LEU A 220 10.41 -4.74 -11.47
CA LEU A 220 9.89 -3.75 -10.52
C LEU A 220 9.89 -4.24 -9.05
N HIS A 221 10.74 -5.22 -8.70
CA HIS A 221 10.66 -5.95 -7.42
C HIS A 221 11.56 -5.43 -6.29
N GLU A 222 12.46 -4.47 -6.53
CA GLU A 222 13.23 -3.86 -5.43
C GLU A 222 12.26 -3.07 -4.54
N VAL A 223 12.04 -3.53 -3.31
CA VAL A 223 11.05 -2.97 -2.38
C VAL A 223 11.66 -2.13 -1.27
N ASN A 224 12.95 -2.30 -0.97
CA ASN A 224 13.60 -1.66 0.17
C ASN A 224 14.31 -0.37 -0.22
N LYS A 225 15.05 -0.43 -1.33
CA LYS A 225 15.99 0.63 -1.73
C LYS A 225 15.65 1.24 -3.08
N SER A 226 14.35 1.32 -3.38
CA SER A 226 13.86 1.94 -4.61
C SER A 226 12.98 3.15 -4.36
N THR A 227 12.90 3.98 -5.39
CA THR A 227 11.95 5.08 -5.47
C THR A 227 11.33 5.15 -6.87
N VAL A 228 10.50 6.16 -7.09
CA VAL A 228 9.80 6.41 -8.33
C VAL A 228 10.13 7.80 -8.85
N ARG A 229 9.99 7.97 -10.16
CA ARG A 229 10.19 9.23 -10.86
C ARG A 229 9.10 9.41 -11.90
N VAL A 230 8.69 10.64 -12.14
CA VAL A 230 7.84 10.99 -13.29
C VAL A 230 8.69 11.77 -14.28
N PRO A 231 9.18 11.13 -15.36
CA PRO A 231 9.90 11.82 -16.42
C PRO A 231 9.08 12.99 -16.98
N GLY A 232 9.74 14.08 -17.37
CA GLY A 232 9.10 15.29 -17.90
C GLY A 232 8.78 16.36 -16.84
N THR A 233 8.74 16.00 -15.56
CA THR A 233 8.62 16.96 -14.45
C THR A 233 9.95 17.63 -14.12
N LYS A 234 9.94 18.86 -13.58
CA LYS A 234 11.19 19.56 -13.19
C LYS A 234 11.89 18.91 -11.99
N VAL A 235 11.15 18.19 -11.14
CA VAL A 235 11.74 17.45 -10.00
C VAL A 235 12.44 16.15 -10.41
N ALA A 236 12.15 15.63 -11.62
CA ALA A 236 12.70 14.36 -12.09
C ALA A 236 14.24 14.34 -12.12
N ASP A 237 14.87 15.48 -12.42
CA ASP A 237 16.32 15.59 -12.53
C ASP A 237 17.03 15.58 -11.16
N GLU A 238 16.30 15.90 -10.10
CA GLU A 238 16.85 15.99 -8.73
C GLU A 238 16.61 14.71 -7.91
N ILE A 239 15.66 13.86 -8.33
CA ILE A 239 15.18 12.74 -7.51
C ILE A 239 16.27 11.69 -7.28
N GLU A 240 17.14 11.44 -8.26
CA GLU A 240 18.19 10.44 -8.17
C GLU A 240 19.22 10.80 -7.09
N GLU A 241 19.71 12.04 -7.10
CA GLU A 241 20.64 12.54 -6.09
C GLU A 241 20.00 12.52 -4.69
N ARG A 242 18.75 12.99 -4.59
CA ARG A 242 18.02 13.06 -3.31
C ARG A 242 17.71 11.68 -2.76
N ALA A 243 17.35 10.72 -3.60
CA ALA A 243 17.10 9.34 -3.21
C ALA A 243 18.41 8.62 -2.84
N ALA A 244 19.51 8.88 -3.54
CA ALA A 244 20.82 8.30 -3.24
C ALA A 244 21.31 8.73 -1.85
N LYS A 245 21.11 10.01 -1.49
CA LYS A 245 21.43 10.53 -0.15
C LYS A 245 20.77 9.74 0.97
N VAL A 246 19.56 9.21 0.75
CA VAL A 246 18.78 8.48 1.75
C VAL A 246 18.68 6.97 1.50
N GLY A 247 19.52 6.43 0.63
CA GLY A 247 19.59 4.97 0.38
C GLY A 247 18.37 4.40 -0.36
N ARG A 248 17.70 5.20 -1.20
CA ARG A 248 16.51 4.83 -1.98
C ARG A 248 16.73 4.78 -3.50
N ALA A 249 17.98 4.81 -3.96
CA ALA A 249 18.33 4.91 -5.39
C ALA A 249 18.94 3.65 -6.01
N ASP A 250 18.88 2.48 -5.35
CA ASP A 250 19.35 1.22 -5.97
C ASP A 250 18.53 0.91 -7.24
N LYS A 251 17.25 1.29 -7.22
CA LYS A 251 16.38 1.35 -8.39
C LYS A 251 15.51 2.61 -8.37
N ILE A 252 15.36 3.22 -9.55
CA ILE A 252 14.39 4.28 -9.81
C ILE A 252 13.45 3.76 -10.90
N TYR A 253 12.16 3.76 -10.60
CA TYR A 253 11.13 3.33 -11.55
C TYR A 253 10.43 4.55 -12.15
N ASP A 254 10.48 4.65 -13.47
CA ASP A 254 9.86 5.72 -14.21
C ASP A 254 8.37 5.42 -14.45
N ALA A 255 7.50 6.33 -14.02
CA ALA A 255 6.08 6.26 -14.34
C ALA A 255 5.86 6.68 -15.80
N ASN A 256 5.22 5.83 -16.60
CA ASN A 256 4.90 6.14 -17.98
C ASN A 256 3.60 6.97 -18.09
N VAL A 257 3.61 8.19 -17.54
CA VAL A 257 2.44 9.09 -17.58
C VAL A 257 2.17 9.63 -19.00
N LYS A 258 3.16 9.55 -19.89
CA LYS A 258 2.98 9.93 -21.30
C LYS A 258 1.95 9.02 -21.97
N ASP A 259 2.15 7.71 -21.93
CA ASP A 259 1.31 6.75 -22.67
C ASP A 259 0.22 6.11 -21.80
N LEU A 260 0.31 6.23 -20.47
CA LEU A 260 -0.63 5.64 -19.52
C LEU A 260 -1.20 6.70 -18.58
N PRO A 261 -2.27 6.38 -17.83
CA PRO A 261 -2.83 7.31 -16.86
C PRO A 261 -1.89 7.58 -15.68
N PHE A 262 -2.06 8.71 -15.00
CA PHE A 262 -1.42 8.94 -13.71
C PHE A 262 -1.98 7.98 -12.67
N LEU A 263 -1.12 7.13 -12.12
CA LEU A 263 -1.51 6.10 -11.17
C LEU A 263 -1.75 6.71 -9.79
N ILE A 264 -2.86 6.31 -9.17
CA ILE A 264 -3.15 6.56 -7.76
C ILE A 264 -3.39 5.20 -7.10
N ILE A 265 -2.70 4.95 -6.00
CA ILE A 265 -2.85 3.74 -5.20
C ILE A 265 -3.46 4.14 -3.87
N GLY A 266 -4.69 3.71 -3.60
CA GLY A 266 -5.32 3.96 -2.30
C GLY A 266 -4.85 2.97 -1.25
N GLN A 267 -4.60 3.48 -0.06
CA GLN A 267 -4.19 2.76 1.13
C GLN A 267 -5.01 3.24 2.32
N ALA A 268 -4.99 2.48 3.41
CA ALA A 268 -5.60 2.92 4.66
C ALA A 268 -4.56 3.03 5.76
N ILE A 269 -4.62 4.12 6.53
CA ILE A 269 -4.00 4.20 7.84
C ILE A 269 -4.96 3.57 8.84
N LEU A 270 -4.47 2.66 9.65
CA LEU A 270 -5.17 2.06 10.78
C LEU A 270 -4.62 2.65 12.08
N LEU A 271 -5.52 3.21 12.89
CA LEU A 271 -5.19 3.54 14.28
C LEU A 271 -5.81 2.50 15.22
N PRO A 272 -5.00 1.77 16.00
CA PRO A 272 -5.48 0.79 16.98
C PRO A 272 -5.95 1.51 18.26
N SER A 273 -6.99 2.34 18.15
CA SER A 273 -7.78 2.75 19.31
C SER A 273 -9.05 1.90 19.29
N THR A 274 -9.23 0.99 20.25
CA THR A 274 -10.38 0.09 20.61
C THR A 274 -11.41 -0.36 19.56
N ASP A 275 -11.76 0.49 18.58
CA ASP A 275 -12.70 0.31 17.49
C ASP A 275 -12.04 0.33 16.08
N ALA A 276 -10.76 -0.03 15.92
CA ALA A 276 -10.07 -0.21 14.63
C ALA A 276 -10.60 0.64 13.44
N LYS A 277 -10.25 1.93 13.41
CA LYS A 277 -10.72 2.89 12.39
C LYS A 277 -9.71 3.04 11.25
N PHE A 278 -10.21 3.06 10.01
CA PHE A 278 -9.43 3.25 8.80
C PHE A 278 -9.55 4.69 8.29
N TYR A 279 -8.40 5.28 7.95
CA TYR A 279 -8.27 6.63 7.43
C TYR A 279 -7.64 6.60 6.04
N PRO A 280 -8.00 7.54 5.14
CA PRO A 280 -7.49 7.55 3.78
C PRO A 280 -6.00 7.85 3.75
N PHE A 281 -5.29 7.13 2.89
CA PHE A 281 -3.99 7.54 2.40
C PHE A 281 -3.91 7.31 0.90
N GLU A 282 -3.45 8.33 0.18
CA GLU A 282 -3.20 8.22 -1.25
C GLU A 282 -1.71 8.15 -1.50
N TRP A 283 -1.28 7.20 -2.31
CA TRP A 283 0.07 7.14 -2.85
C TRP A 283 0.03 7.44 -4.35
N THR A 284 0.97 8.26 -4.82
CA THR A 284 1.16 8.58 -6.24
C THR A 284 2.67 8.53 -6.59
N PRO A 285 3.02 8.56 -7.88
CA PRO A 285 4.41 8.65 -8.31
C PRO A 285 5.17 9.91 -7.87
N LEU A 286 4.48 10.95 -7.38
CA LEU A 286 5.09 12.22 -6.97
C LEU A 286 5.01 12.46 -5.46
N TYR A 287 3.89 12.09 -4.86
CA TYR A 287 3.59 12.37 -3.46
C TYR A 287 2.66 11.32 -2.84
N GLY A 288 2.60 11.29 -1.52
CA GLY A 288 1.56 10.58 -0.78
C GLY A 288 1.17 11.27 0.51
N GLY A 289 0.03 10.90 1.08
CA GLY A 289 -0.44 11.51 2.32
C GLY A 289 -1.90 11.25 2.63
N CYS A 290 -2.34 11.81 3.78
CA CYS A 290 -3.73 11.83 4.19
C CYS A 290 -4.33 13.21 3.82
N PRO A 291 -5.29 13.29 2.86
CA PRO A 291 -5.81 14.57 2.39
C PRO A 291 -6.68 15.31 3.42
N ALA A 292 -7.37 14.57 4.28
CA ALA A 292 -8.38 15.12 5.16
C ALA A 292 -7.81 15.38 6.58
N PRO A 293 -8.21 16.47 7.26
CA PRO A 293 -7.78 16.75 8.61
C PRO A 293 -8.60 15.93 9.61
N TYR A 294 -7.95 15.00 10.30
CA TYR A 294 -8.54 14.27 11.42
C TYR A 294 -7.91 14.76 12.72
N LYS A 295 -8.62 15.68 13.40
CA LYS A 295 -8.12 16.45 14.55
C LYS A 295 -8.40 15.79 15.91
N ASP A 296 -9.48 15.02 16.00
CA ASP A 296 -10.01 14.48 17.25
C ASP A 296 -9.53 13.05 17.54
N ILE A 297 -8.37 12.69 16.99
CA ILE A 297 -7.77 11.37 17.07
C ILE A 297 -6.28 11.50 17.44
N THR A 298 -5.71 10.44 18.00
CA THR A 298 -4.30 10.40 18.39
C THR A 298 -3.61 9.19 17.75
N PRO A 299 -2.54 9.38 16.96
CA PRO A 299 -2.04 10.68 16.48
C PRO A 299 -3.04 11.37 15.53
N LYS A 300 -2.89 12.68 15.36
CA LYS A 300 -3.61 13.42 14.31
C LYS A 300 -3.16 12.94 12.94
N LEU A 301 -4.06 13.01 11.97
CA LEU A 301 -3.76 12.64 10.59
C LEU A 301 -4.17 13.76 9.63
N GLY A 302 -3.36 13.92 8.59
CA GLY A 302 -3.53 14.91 7.53
C GLY A 302 -3.00 16.31 7.87
N ALA A 303 -3.47 17.37 7.23
CA ALA A 303 -4.19 17.34 5.95
C ALA A 303 -3.23 17.78 4.86
N GLY A 304 -2.71 16.84 4.08
CA GLY A 304 -1.79 17.19 3.01
C GLY A 304 -1.01 16.02 2.42
N TRP A 305 -0.03 16.41 1.61
CA TRP A 305 0.85 15.54 0.86
C TRP A 305 2.32 15.79 1.22
N VAL A 306 3.15 14.78 1.10
CA VAL A 306 4.61 14.91 1.07
C VAL A 306 5.12 14.18 -0.17
N GLU A 307 6.24 14.65 -0.73
CA GLU A 307 6.94 13.92 -1.80
C GLU A 307 7.15 12.44 -1.46
N THR A 308 7.04 11.57 -2.47
CA THR A 308 7.15 10.11 -2.28
C THR A 308 8.50 9.70 -1.67
N VAL A 309 9.59 10.40 -2.00
CA VAL A 309 10.92 10.15 -1.41
C VAL A 309 11.00 10.48 0.09
N GLY A 310 10.05 11.26 0.62
CA GLY A 310 9.93 11.62 2.03
C GLY A 310 8.93 10.79 2.84
N LEU A 311 8.29 9.81 2.23
CA LEU A 311 7.37 8.90 2.93
C LEU A 311 8.12 7.93 3.84
N ASN A 312 7.44 7.42 4.88
CA ASN A 312 8.01 6.55 5.91
C ASN A 312 9.30 7.13 6.52
N ALA A 313 9.14 8.28 7.18
CA ALA A 313 10.24 9.12 7.62
C ALA A 313 9.89 9.87 8.91
N GLU A 314 10.91 10.12 9.72
CA GLU A 314 10.85 11.01 10.87
C GLU A 314 11.05 12.46 10.41
N LEU A 315 10.23 13.38 10.91
CA LEU A 315 10.43 14.81 10.70
C LEU A 315 11.59 15.31 11.58
N VAL A 316 12.57 15.95 10.95
CA VAL A 316 13.71 16.59 11.63
C VAL A 316 13.44 18.08 11.83
N ALA A 317 13.00 18.77 10.78
CA ALA A 317 12.69 20.19 10.84
C ALA A 317 11.63 20.57 9.82
N LYS A 318 10.76 21.51 10.20
CA LYS A 318 9.86 22.21 9.28
C LYS A 318 10.48 23.55 8.89
N GLN A 319 10.44 23.88 7.60
CA GLN A 319 10.85 25.17 7.06
C GLN A 319 9.70 25.75 6.25
N VAL A 320 9.44 27.05 6.42
CA VAL A 320 8.44 27.77 5.63
C VAL A 320 9.14 28.93 4.96
N ASP A 321 9.03 28.99 3.64
CA ASP A 321 9.56 30.11 2.86
C ASP A 321 8.67 31.34 3.10
N GLY A 322 9.26 32.40 3.66
CA GLY A 322 8.53 33.60 4.06
C GLY A 322 7.98 34.45 2.91
N VAL A 323 8.37 34.16 1.67
CA VAL A 323 7.95 34.91 0.47
C VAL A 323 6.89 34.12 -0.30
N THR A 324 7.18 32.85 -0.58
CA THR A 324 6.32 31.98 -1.39
C THR A 324 5.29 31.22 -0.58
N GLY A 325 5.46 31.12 0.74
CA GLY A 325 4.65 30.27 1.61
C GLY A 325 4.92 28.77 1.42
N GLU A 326 5.91 28.40 0.61
CA GLU A 326 6.29 27.01 0.36
C GLU A 326 6.72 26.32 1.67
N VAL A 327 6.16 25.15 1.92
CA VAL A 327 6.50 24.35 3.09
C VAL A 327 7.46 23.24 2.70
N LYS A 328 8.63 23.23 3.34
CA LYS A 328 9.62 22.17 3.23
C LYS A 328 9.76 21.45 4.56
N ALA A 329 10.04 20.16 4.50
CA ALA A 329 10.35 19.32 5.63
C ALA A 329 11.74 18.71 5.41
N GLU A 330 12.63 18.88 6.37
CA GLU A 330 13.79 18.00 6.48
C GLU A 330 13.32 16.71 7.15
N VAL A 331 13.50 15.60 6.45
CA VAL A 331 13.02 14.29 6.90
C VAL A 331 14.17 13.29 6.91
N ARG A 332 14.05 12.31 7.80
CA ARG A 332 14.93 11.15 7.90
C ARG A 332 14.14 9.91 7.52
N PRO A 333 14.27 9.39 6.29
CA PRO A 333 13.74 8.09 5.93
C PRO A 333 14.33 6.99 6.81
N ILE A 334 13.49 6.07 7.26
CA ILE A 334 13.86 5.00 8.22
C ILE A 334 13.36 3.62 7.79
N GLY A 335 12.69 3.55 6.65
CA GLY A 335 12.13 2.32 6.12
C GLY A 335 11.74 2.49 4.65
N PRO A 336 11.15 1.45 4.04
CA PRO A 336 10.82 1.47 2.62
C PRO A 336 9.58 2.33 2.35
N ALA A 337 9.51 2.90 1.14
CA ALA A 337 8.36 3.62 0.59
C ALA A 337 8.27 3.46 -0.94
N SER A 338 8.67 2.29 -1.41
CA SER A 338 8.76 1.94 -2.83
C SER A 338 7.39 1.75 -3.51
N LEU A 339 7.39 1.61 -4.84
CA LEU A 339 6.21 1.12 -5.58
C LEU A 339 5.71 -0.23 -5.05
N GLY A 340 6.64 -1.11 -4.66
CA GLY A 340 6.32 -2.40 -4.06
C GLY A 340 5.58 -2.24 -2.73
N GLU A 341 6.05 -1.38 -1.84
CA GLU A 341 5.33 -1.03 -0.60
C GLU A 341 3.96 -0.45 -0.88
N ALA A 342 3.87 0.50 -1.82
CA ALA A 342 2.60 1.10 -2.20
C ALA A 342 1.55 0.04 -2.57
N THR A 343 1.98 -0.90 -3.42
CA THR A 343 1.19 -2.01 -3.97
C THR A 343 0.86 -3.07 -2.91
N GLY A 344 1.84 -3.47 -2.10
CA GLY A 344 1.70 -4.51 -1.07
C GLY A 344 0.76 -4.09 0.06
N ILE A 345 0.95 -2.88 0.58
CA ILE A 345 0.09 -2.26 1.59
C ILE A 345 -1.35 -2.18 1.08
N SER A 346 -1.53 -1.65 -0.15
CA SER A 346 -2.86 -1.47 -0.74
C SER A 346 -3.65 -2.77 -0.81
N SER A 347 -2.98 -3.93 -0.86
CA SER A 347 -3.60 -5.25 -0.99
C SER A 347 -3.55 -6.14 0.25
N ALA A 348 -3.24 -5.59 1.43
CA ALA A 348 -3.13 -6.33 2.67
C ALA A 348 -4.49 -6.75 3.27
N TYR A 349 -5.52 -7.10 2.49
CA TYR A 349 -6.89 -7.33 2.97
C TYR A 349 -7.00 -8.35 4.13
N HIS A 350 -6.12 -9.35 4.16
CA HIS A 350 -6.09 -10.35 5.24
C HIS A 350 -5.83 -9.70 6.60
N SER A 351 -5.04 -8.62 6.64
CA SER A 351 -4.82 -7.82 7.85
C SER A 351 -6.14 -7.24 8.39
N ILE A 352 -6.99 -6.68 7.53
CA ILE A 352 -8.32 -6.16 7.90
C ILE A 352 -9.23 -7.26 8.43
N GLN A 353 -9.29 -8.40 7.76
CA GLN A 353 -10.16 -9.51 8.17
C GLN A 353 -9.73 -10.10 9.51
N TRP A 354 -8.43 -10.25 9.70
CA TRP A 354 -7.88 -10.81 10.91
C TRP A 354 -8.10 -9.88 12.12
N LEU A 355 -7.91 -8.57 11.96
CA LEU A 355 -8.17 -7.56 12.98
C LEU A 355 -9.60 -7.61 13.51
N LYS A 356 -10.58 -7.86 12.64
CA LYS A 356 -11.99 -8.00 13.04
C LYS A 356 -12.25 -9.19 13.94
N LEU A 357 -11.43 -10.24 13.82
CA LEU A 357 -11.56 -11.47 14.59
C LEU A 357 -10.67 -11.47 15.84
N ASN A 358 -9.55 -10.75 15.83
CA ASN A 358 -8.51 -10.81 16.86
C ASN A 358 -7.93 -9.42 17.19
N PRO A 359 -8.74 -8.45 17.65
CA PRO A 359 -8.30 -7.07 17.80
C PRO A 359 -7.13 -6.87 18.79
N ASP A 360 -7.03 -7.73 19.81
CA ASP A 360 -6.02 -7.60 20.87
C ASP A 360 -4.64 -8.19 20.52
N ASN A 361 -4.51 -8.87 19.38
CA ASN A 361 -3.31 -9.64 19.03
C ASN A 361 -2.55 -9.07 17.82
N ILE A 362 -2.86 -7.83 17.40
CA ILE A 362 -2.36 -7.23 16.15
C ILE A 362 -0.84 -7.32 16.00
N ASP A 363 -0.08 -7.10 17.08
CA ASP A 363 1.38 -7.08 17.06
C ASP A 363 1.98 -8.45 16.71
N LEU A 364 1.35 -9.56 17.10
CA LEU A 364 1.87 -10.92 16.92
C LEU A 364 1.82 -11.39 15.46
N PHE A 365 0.89 -10.86 14.66
CA PHE A 365 0.70 -11.29 13.28
C PHE A 365 0.85 -10.15 12.27
N ARG A 366 1.38 -8.99 12.68
CA ARG A 366 1.37 -7.79 11.84
C ARG A 366 2.11 -8.00 10.51
N LYS A 367 3.37 -8.45 10.57
CA LYS A 367 4.26 -8.62 9.41
C LYS A 367 3.78 -9.70 8.42
N PRO A 368 3.40 -10.92 8.85
CA PRO A 368 2.92 -11.94 7.92
C PRO A 368 1.58 -11.59 7.27
N LEU A 369 0.72 -10.82 7.95
CA LEU A 369 -0.59 -10.41 7.43
C LEU A 369 -0.53 -9.16 6.54
N GLY A 370 0.63 -8.50 6.44
CA GLY A 370 0.84 -7.33 5.60
C GLY A 370 0.47 -6.00 6.24
N PHE A 371 0.36 -5.94 7.57
CA PHE A 371 0.38 -4.65 8.27
C PHE A 371 1.77 -4.05 8.18
N HIS A 372 1.83 -2.79 7.78
CA HIS A 372 3.08 -2.06 7.61
C HIS A 372 3.17 -0.93 8.64
N MET A 373 4.22 -0.92 9.46
CA MET A 373 4.47 0.20 10.36
C MET A 373 5.27 1.27 9.62
N ALA A 374 4.84 2.52 9.70
CA ALA A 374 5.56 3.65 9.13
C ALA A 374 5.65 4.81 10.13
N LYS A 375 6.76 5.54 10.10
CA LYS A 375 6.77 6.89 10.67
C LYS A 375 6.05 7.82 9.73
N TYR A 376 5.00 8.40 10.26
CA TYR A 376 4.18 9.40 9.61
C TYR A 376 4.34 10.71 10.38
N PHE A 377 4.58 11.80 9.67
CA PHE A 377 4.54 13.13 10.26
C PHE A 377 3.26 13.86 9.83
N ASP A 378 2.51 14.33 10.80
CA ASP A 378 1.26 15.04 10.59
C ASP A 378 1.53 16.48 10.13
N MET A 379 0.72 17.00 9.21
CA MET A 379 0.92 18.35 8.64
C MET A 379 0.10 19.43 9.38
N GLN A 380 -0.66 19.07 10.41
CA GLN A 380 -1.40 19.99 11.27
C GLN A 380 -0.53 20.44 12.44
N ASP A 381 0.08 19.50 13.16
CA ASP A 381 0.95 19.80 14.32
C ASP A 381 2.44 19.54 14.09
N TRP A 382 2.82 18.93 12.96
CA TRP A 382 4.22 18.66 12.61
C TRP A 382 4.91 17.73 13.61
N GLY A 383 4.14 16.87 14.29
CA GLY A 383 4.66 15.75 15.08
C GLY A 383 4.88 14.50 14.22
N SER A 384 5.89 13.70 14.57
CA SER A 384 6.07 12.35 14.01
C SER A 384 5.43 11.30 14.93
N SER A 385 4.78 10.30 14.34
CA SER A 385 4.14 9.20 15.06
C SER A 385 4.25 7.90 14.29
N ASP A 386 4.28 6.80 15.02
CA ASP A 386 4.15 5.47 14.42
C ASP A 386 2.68 5.26 14.06
N VAL A 387 2.43 4.96 12.80
CA VAL A 387 1.11 4.57 12.30
C VAL A 387 1.20 3.25 11.57
N MET A 388 0.07 2.57 11.47
CA MET A 388 -0.01 1.31 10.77
C MET A 388 -0.77 1.50 9.46
N PHE A 389 -0.30 0.84 8.42
CA PHE A 389 -0.86 0.86 7.08
C PHE A 389 -1.44 -0.50 6.71
N THR A 390 -2.50 -0.47 5.91
CA THR A 390 -3.28 -1.64 5.48
C THR A 390 -4.03 -1.35 4.17
N ASP A 391 -4.80 -2.33 3.72
CA ASP A 391 -5.51 -2.34 2.44
C ASP A 391 -6.42 -1.12 2.27
N GLY A 392 -6.35 -0.48 1.10
CA GLY A 392 -7.13 0.73 0.80
C GLY A 392 -8.64 0.49 0.84
N GLY A 393 -9.09 -0.75 0.68
CA GLY A 393 -10.48 -1.15 0.86
C GLY A 393 -10.97 -0.99 2.30
N GLY A 394 -10.11 -0.65 3.27
CA GLY A 394 -10.53 -0.18 4.58
C GLY A 394 -11.35 1.11 4.51
N TYR A 395 -11.01 2.03 3.59
CA TYR A 395 -11.64 3.36 3.49
C TYR A 395 -12.41 3.58 2.18
N ASP A 396 -11.91 3.12 1.04
CA ASP A 396 -12.50 3.32 -0.29
C ASP A 396 -12.22 2.07 -1.13
N LEU A 397 -13.18 1.14 -1.16
CA LEU A 397 -13.04 -0.10 -1.93
C LEU A 397 -12.93 0.17 -3.42
N TYR A 398 -13.52 1.25 -3.92
CA TYR A 398 -13.72 1.53 -5.34
C TYR A 398 -12.66 2.46 -5.92
N GLY A 399 -11.91 3.18 -5.08
CA GLY A 399 -10.93 4.17 -5.50
C GLY A 399 -11.56 5.45 -6.06
N ILE A 400 -12.78 5.79 -5.64
CA ILE A 400 -13.54 6.94 -6.16
C ILE A 400 -13.11 8.24 -5.50
N TYR A 401 -12.78 8.24 -4.21
CA TYR A 401 -12.48 9.47 -3.47
C TYR A 401 -11.29 10.26 -4.05
N PRO A 402 -10.19 9.64 -4.48
CA PRO A 402 -9.10 10.37 -5.14
C PRO A 402 -9.54 11.14 -6.39
N ALA A 403 -10.49 10.58 -7.17
CA ALA A 403 -11.02 11.23 -8.37
C ALA A 403 -11.96 12.39 -8.02
N LEU A 404 -12.82 12.21 -7.00
CA LEU A 404 -13.70 13.28 -6.50
C LEU A 404 -12.89 14.46 -5.93
N ARG A 405 -11.85 14.19 -5.14
CA ARG A 405 -10.98 15.24 -4.56
C ARG A 405 -10.27 16.05 -5.65
N ARG A 406 -9.87 15.40 -6.74
CA ARG A 406 -9.28 16.05 -7.93
C ARG A 406 -10.31 16.77 -8.81
N GLN A 407 -11.60 16.68 -8.47
CA GLN A 407 -12.72 17.24 -9.21
C GLN A 407 -12.78 16.74 -10.66
N VAL A 408 -12.53 15.45 -10.85
CA VAL A 408 -12.62 14.84 -12.19
C VAL A 408 -14.10 14.68 -12.56
N PRO A 409 -14.60 15.31 -13.63
CA PRO A 409 -16.02 15.33 -13.97
C PRO A 409 -16.54 13.99 -14.50
N ASN A 410 -15.68 13.18 -15.12
CA ASN A 410 -16.06 11.86 -15.63
C ASN A 410 -15.34 10.78 -14.83
N ILE A 411 -16.10 9.91 -14.17
CA ILE A 411 -15.55 8.81 -13.37
C ILE A 411 -16.15 7.50 -13.89
N MET A 412 -15.29 6.58 -14.33
CA MET A 412 -15.66 5.23 -14.72
C MET A 412 -15.26 4.27 -13.61
N VAL A 413 -16.25 3.65 -12.95
CA VAL A 413 -16.02 2.73 -11.84
C VAL A 413 -16.16 1.30 -12.31
N PHE A 414 -15.10 0.52 -12.15
CA PHE A 414 -15.11 -0.91 -12.36
C PHE A 414 -15.20 -1.66 -11.03
N ASN A 415 -16.36 -2.27 -10.81
CA ASN A 415 -16.65 -3.02 -9.60
C ASN A 415 -16.20 -4.49 -9.74
N CYS A 416 -15.23 -4.89 -8.93
CA CYS A 416 -14.73 -6.25 -8.81
C CYS A 416 -15.42 -7.07 -7.71
N ASN A 417 -16.50 -6.58 -7.09
CA ASN A 417 -17.23 -7.36 -6.10
C ASN A 417 -17.90 -8.58 -6.75
N GLY A 418 -17.77 -9.74 -6.09
CA GLY A 418 -18.33 -11.00 -6.59
C GLY A 418 -19.84 -11.16 -6.39
N LYS A 419 -20.52 -10.15 -5.84
CA LYS A 419 -21.96 -10.16 -5.60
C LYS A 419 -22.63 -9.09 -6.46
N PRO A 420 -23.53 -9.44 -7.39
CA PRO A 420 -24.30 -8.46 -8.15
C PRO A 420 -25.29 -7.75 -7.22
N PHE A 421 -25.51 -6.45 -7.45
CA PHE A 421 -26.61 -5.71 -6.83
C PHE A 421 -27.90 -6.06 -7.56
N LYS A 422 -28.79 -6.84 -6.94
CA LYS A 422 -30.06 -7.26 -7.56
C LYS A 422 -31.23 -6.44 -7.05
N THR A 423 -31.17 -5.95 -5.82
CA THR A 423 -32.20 -5.11 -5.21
C THR A 423 -31.64 -3.78 -4.74
N LYS A 424 -32.54 -2.86 -4.36
CA LYS A 424 -32.15 -1.60 -3.72
C LYS A 424 -31.44 -1.89 -2.40
N GLU A 425 -31.94 -2.84 -1.61
CA GLU A 425 -31.36 -3.24 -0.33
C GLU A 425 -29.95 -3.81 -0.53
N ASP A 426 -29.72 -4.62 -1.58
CA ASP A 426 -28.37 -5.09 -1.92
C ASP A 426 -27.42 -3.92 -2.19
N PHE A 427 -27.88 -2.92 -2.95
CA PHE A 427 -27.10 -1.72 -3.24
C PHE A 427 -26.88 -0.90 -1.96
N SER A 428 -27.93 -0.55 -1.22
CA SER A 428 -27.88 0.20 0.05
C SER A 428 -26.99 -0.45 1.11
N SER A 429 -26.81 -1.77 1.05
CA SER A 429 -25.91 -2.54 1.93
C SER A 429 -24.43 -2.49 1.50
N ASP A 430 -24.13 -2.00 0.30
CA ASP A 430 -22.76 -1.76 -0.13
C ASP A 430 -22.11 -0.69 0.75
N LYS A 431 -20.82 -0.89 1.00
CA LYS A 431 -20.14 -0.17 2.07
C LYS A 431 -19.65 1.22 1.67
N ASP A 432 -19.60 1.56 0.38
CA ASP A 432 -19.07 2.84 -0.09
C ASP A 432 -19.98 3.54 -1.09
N LEU A 433 -20.52 2.82 -2.09
CA LEU A 433 -21.30 3.44 -3.16
C LEU A 433 -22.56 4.14 -2.68
N PRO A 434 -23.39 3.57 -1.78
CA PRO A 434 -24.65 4.20 -1.38
C PRO A 434 -24.44 5.53 -0.67
N GLY A 435 -23.33 5.68 0.07
CA GLY A 435 -22.95 6.94 0.71
C GLY A 435 -22.81 8.08 -0.29
N LEU A 436 -22.25 7.81 -1.47
CA LEU A 436 -22.10 8.79 -2.55
C LEU A 436 -23.43 9.25 -3.15
N PHE A 437 -24.49 8.43 -3.05
CA PHE A 437 -25.81 8.71 -3.62
C PHE A 437 -26.87 9.04 -2.57
N GLY A 438 -26.48 9.23 -1.30
CA GLY A 438 -27.41 9.48 -0.20
C GLY A 438 -28.39 8.33 0.06
N CYS A 439 -28.00 7.10 -0.31
CA CYS A 439 -28.84 5.90 -0.26
C CYS A 439 -28.53 5.00 0.95
N LEU A 440 -27.99 5.56 2.03
CA LEU A 440 -27.64 4.79 3.23
C LEU A 440 -28.89 4.52 4.07
N GLU A 441 -29.15 3.25 4.36
CA GLU A 441 -30.30 2.84 5.19
C GLU A 441 -29.98 2.75 6.69
N ASP A 442 -28.69 2.69 7.07
CA ASP A 442 -28.24 2.57 8.45
C ASP A 442 -26.91 3.31 8.71
N GLU A 443 -26.92 4.29 9.62
CA GLU A 443 -25.72 5.00 10.08
C GLU A 443 -24.71 4.07 10.79
N GLN A 444 -25.19 2.98 11.40
CA GLN A 444 -24.35 2.08 12.19
C GLN A 444 -23.42 1.23 11.31
N SER A 445 -23.87 0.89 10.09
CA SER A 445 -23.10 0.21 9.04
C SER A 445 -21.87 1.02 8.57
N ASN A 446 -21.87 2.34 8.77
CA ASN A 446 -20.76 3.25 8.46
C ASN A 446 -19.77 3.49 9.61
N LYS A 447 -20.00 2.99 10.84
CA LYS A 447 -19.12 3.28 12.00
C LYS A 447 -17.63 2.96 11.76
N TRP A 448 -17.34 2.02 10.86
CA TRP A 448 -15.98 1.57 10.54
C TRP A 448 -15.29 2.38 9.45
N ARG A 449 -16.01 3.26 8.73
CA ARG A 449 -15.49 4.00 7.59
C ARG A 449 -15.86 5.47 7.72
N GLN A 450 -14.85 6.34 7.78
CA GLN A 450 -15.05 7.79 7.81
C GLN A 450 -15.36 8.32 6.39
N VAL A 451 -16.39 7.75 5.75
CA VAL A 451 -16.83 7.99 4.36
C VAL A 451 -17.25 9.45 4.12
N MET A 452 -17.59 10.20 5.16
CA MET A 452 -18.29 11.50 5.02
C MET A 452 -17.43 12.75 5.27
N ASN A 453 -16.10 12.65 5.43
CA ASN A 453 -15.21 13.82 5.54
C ASN A 453 -14.46 14.11 4.23
N ILE A 454 -15.17 14.20 3.10
CA ILE A 454 -14.61 14.61 1.80
C ILE A 454 -14.53 16.14 1.74
#